data_AF-A0A2V5MTY6-F1
#
_entry.id   AF-A0A2V5MTY6-F1
#
_cell.length_a   1.000
_cell.length_b   1.000
_cell.length_c   1.000
_cell.angle_alpha   90.00
_cell.angle_beta   90.00
_cell.angle_gamma   90.00
#
_symmetry.space_group_name_H-M   'P 1'
#
loop_
_entity.id
_entity.type
_entity.pdbx_description
1 polymer ?
#
loop_
_entity_poly.entity_id
_entity_poly.type
_entity_poly.pdbx_seq_one_letter_code
_entity_poly.pdbx_strand_id
1 'polypeptide(L)'
;MAASPTPTATATPTATRTPTATATATPTATRTPTATATATATPTTTRTPIATPTATPTATRTPTATPTATPRATPTPAATPTPTATPTPAPPNAPSNLSGSAVSRSQINLLWTDNANNEDGFTLQRADSGHNQGQCGTFVTIQPSLPANTTRFNDTGLSANHWYCYRVRAFNGGGNSSWSNSVSIRSH
;
A
#
# COMPACT_ATOMS: atom_id res chain seq x y z
N MET A 1 -25.36 11.95 -62.14
CA MET A 1 -25.46 11.76 -60.68
C MET A 1 -24.26 10.95 -60.24
N ALA A 2 -23.45 11.48 -59.33
CA ALA A 2 -22.14 10.95 -58.98
C ALA A 2 -22.27 9.64 -58.19
N ALA A 3 -21.60 8.58 -58.66
CA ALA A 3 -21.42 7.34 -57.92
C ALA A 3 -19.98 7.30 -57.37
N SER A 4 -19.90 7.05 -56.06
CA SER A 4 -18.71 6.96 -55.21
C SER A 4 -17.78 5.81 -55.63
N PRO A 5 -16.45 5.96 -55.51
CA PRO A 5 -15.50 4.87 -55.69
C PRO A 5 -15.24 4.13 -54.36
N THR A 6 -15.00 2.82 -54.43
CA THR A 6 -14.32 2.09 -53.34
C THR A 6 -13.53 0.93 -53.95
N PRO A 7 -12.18 0.97 -53.97
CA PRO A 7 -11.39 -0.22 -54.14
C PRO A 7 -11.11 -0.92 -52.81
N THR A 8 -11.39 -2.22 -52.84
CA THR A 8 -11.07 -3.27 -51.88
C THR A 8 -9.56 -3.51 -51.78
N ALA A 9 -9.05 -3.79 -50.56
CA ALA A 9 -7.96 -4.74 -50.37
C ALA A 9 -8.04 -5.41 -48.99
N THR A 10 -8.29 -6.71 -49.05
CA THR A 10 -8.27 -7.71 -47.97
C THR A 10 -6.84 -8.15 -47.69
N ALA A 11 -6.44 -8.24 -46.42
CA ALA A 11 -5.49 -9.24 -45.94
C ALA A 11 -5.62 -9.45 -44.43
N THR A 12 -6.13 -10.63 -44.07
CA THR A 12 -6.09 -11.22 -42.73
C THR A 12 -4.72 -11.86 -42.50
N PRO A 13 -4.10 -11.67 -41.33
CA PRO A 13 -3.61 -12.85 -40.63
C PRO A 13 -4.05 -12.88 -39.16
N THR A 14 -4.78 -13.96 -38.84
CA THR A 14 -5.09 -14.41 -37.49
C THR A 14 -3.87 -15.12 -36.92
N ALA A 15 -3.38 -14.71 -35.76
CA ALA A 15 -2.56 -15.55 -34.89
C ALA A 15 -2.90 -15.26 -33.43
N THR A 16 -3.78 -16.10 -32.90
CA THR A 16 -4.19 -16.16 -31.49
C THR A 16 -3.04 -16.66 -30.62
N ARG A 17 -2.59 -15.88 -29.65
CA ARG A 17 -1.95 -16.40 -28.43
C ARG A 17 -2.37 -15.57 -27.21
N THR A 18 -3.25 -16.17 -26.41
CA THR A 18 -3.65 -15.72 -25.08
C THR A 18 -2.60 -16.16 -24.05
N PRO A 19 -2.10 -15.25 -23.22
CA PRO A 19 -1.88 -15.59 -21.83
C PRO A 19 -2.59 -14.60 -20.89
N THR A 20 -3.56 -15.12 -20.16
CA THR A 20 -4.27 -14.47 -19.06
C THR A 20 -3.54 -14.74 -17.75
N ALA A 21 -3.06 -13.71 -17.06
CA ALA A 21 -3.01 -13.67 -15.60
C ALA A 21 -2.95 -12.21 -15.11
N THR A 22 -4.01 -11.84 -14.42
CA THR A 22 -4.28 -10.55 -13.81
C THR A 22 -3.57 -10.42 -12.46
N ALA A 23 -2.81 -9.35 -12.25
CA ALA A 23 -2.50 -8.85 -10.92
C ALA A 23 -2.41 -7.31 -10.95
N THR A 24 -3.45 -6.68 -10.43
CA THR A 24 -3.59 -5.24 -10.22
C THR A 24 -2.89 -4.87 -8.92
N ALA A 25 -1.85 -4.03 -8.99
CA ALA A 25 -1.34 -3.31 -7.83
C ALA A 25 -1.09 -1.84 -8.22
N THR A 26 -1.81 -0.95 -7.57
CA THR A 26 -1.72 0.50 -7.69
C THR A 26 -0.79 1.03 -6.60
N PRO A 27 0.43 1.51 -6.91
CA PRO A 27 1.19 2.31 -5.96
C PRO A 27 0.81 3.80 -6.11
N THR A 28 -0.02 4.31 -5.21
CA THR A 28 -0.22 5.76 -5.03
C THR A 28 0.88 6.30 -4.12
N ALA A 29 1.94 6.87 -4.70
CA ALA A 29 2.95 7.63 -3.97
C ALA A 29 2.72 9.12 -4.24
N THR A 30 2.13 9.83 -3.27
CA THR A 30 2.10 11.29 -3.23
C THR A 30 3.49 11.78 -2.82
N ARG A 31 4.34 12.06 -3.81
CA ARG A 31 5.50 12.92 -3.63
C ARG A 31 5.18 14.25 -4.31
N THR A 32 5.38 15.35 -3.59
CA THR A 32 5.36 16.71 -4.12
C THR A 32 6.75 17.03 -4.66
N PRO A 33 7.00 17.06 -5.99
CA PRO A 33 8.25 17.58 -6.52
C PRO A 33 8.11 19.07 -6.83
N THR A 34 8.75 19.92 -6.02
CA THR A 34 9.22 21.23 -6.49
C THR A 34 10.63 21.02 -7.03
N ALA A 35 10.77 20.92 -8.35
CA ALA A 35 12.06 20.96 -9.02
C ALA A 35 11.91 21.70 -10.35
N THR A 36 12.34 22.96 -10.35
CA THR A 36 12.58 23.74 -11.55
C THR A 36 13.89 23.25 -12.18
N ALA A 37 13.81 22.65 -13.36
CA ALA A 37 14.98 22.40 -14.19
C ALA A 37 14.61 22.65 -15.66
N THR A 38 15.11 23.77 -16.18
CA THR A 38 15.10 24.13 -17.60
C THR A 38 16.26 23.40 -18.27
N ALA A 39 15.98 22.56 -19.26
CA ALA A 39 16.99 22.08 -20.20
C ALA A 39 16.37 22.00 -21.61
N THR A 40 16.77 22.96 -22.44
CA THR A 40 16.53 22.97 -23.89
C THR A 40 17.77 22.38 -24.55
N ALA A 41 17.63 21.28 -25.27
CA ALA A 41 18.68 20.79 -26.16
C ALA A 41 18.07 20.34 -27.50
N THR A 42 18.43 21.09 -28.54
CA THR A 42 18.14 20.80 -29.96
C THR A 42 19.29 19.96 -30.51
N PRO A 43 19.07 18.75 -31.07
CA PRO A 43 20.16 17.96 -31.64
C PRO A 43 20.19 18.10 -33.17
N THR A 44 21.31 18.60 -33.72
CA THR A 44 21.77 18.20 -35.07
C THR A 44 23.24 18.58 -35.26
N THR A 45 24.09 17.62 -35.63
CA THR A 45 24.83 17.64 -36.90
C THR A 45 25.79 16.46 -37.06
N THR A 46 25.65 15.87 -38.24
CA THR A 46 26.48 14.91 -38.97
C THR A 46 27.97 15.22 -38.99
N ARG A 47 28.84 14.21 -38.77
CA ARG A 47 30.21 14.19 -39.33
C ARG A 47 30.59 12.80 -39.87
N THR A 48 31.08 12.83 -41.09
CA THR A 48 31.59 11.77 -41.96
C THR A 48 32.98 11.27 -41.53
N PRO A 49 33.32 9.97 -41.63
CA PRO A 49 34.66 9.47 -41.31
C PRO A 49 35.59 9.49 -42.54
N ILE A 50 36.88 9.77 -42.34
CA ILE A 50 37.94 9.49 -43.31
C ILE A 50 39.19 9.00 -42.57
N ALA A 51 39.78 7.92 -43.06
CA ALA A 51 40.99 7.29 -42.51
C ALA A 51 42.26 7.85 -43.20
N THR A 52 43.40 7.76 -42.51
CA THR A 52 44.61 6.99 -42.94
C THR A 52 45.84 7.50 -42.15
N PRO A 53 46.73 6.61 -41.66
CA PRO A 53 47.63 6.84 -40.52
C PRO A 53 49.07 7.14 -40.95
N THR A 54 49.90 7.77 -40.10
CA THR A 54 51.38 7.63 -40.12
C THR A 54 51.99 8.16 -38.83
N ALA A 55 52.62 7.29 -38.04
CA ALA A 55 53.85 7.59 -37.31
C ALA A 55 54.45 6.29 -36.74
N THR A 56 55.62 5.92 -37.28
CA THR A 56 56.54 4.95 -36.69
C THR A 56 57.37 5.69 -35.63
N PRO A 57 57.50 5.13 -34.42
CA PRO A 57 58.86 5.03 -33.91
C PRO A 57 59.17 3.68 -33.25
N THR A 58 60.37 3.21 -33.59
CA THR A 58 61.12 2.10 -32.99
C THR A 58 61.50 2.43 -31.54
N ALA A 59 61.18 1.54 -30.60
CA ALA A 59 61.82 1.50 -29.29
C ALA A 59 62.04 0.03 -28.88
N THR A 60 63.27 -0.43 -29.02
CA THR A 60 63.75 -1.70 -28.47
C THR A 60 63.84 -1.55 -26.95
N ARG A 61 62.88 -2.12 -26.22
CA ARG A 61 62.98 -2.31 -24.77
C ARG A 61 63.03 -3.81 -24.51
N THR A 62 64.13 -4.28 -23.92
CA THR A 62 64.27 -5.65 -23.39
C THR A 62 63.31 -5.81 -22.21
N PRO A 63 62.27 -6.66 -22.28
CA PRO A 63 61.44 -6.90 -21.10
C PRO A 63 62.21 -7.83 -20.15
N THR A 64 62.68 -7.29 -19.03
CA THR A 64 63.07 -8.09 -17.87
C THR A 64 61.80 -8.74 -17.31
N ALA A 65 61.74 -10.07 -17.29
CA ALA A 65 60.57 -10.80 -16.78
C ALA A 65 60.37 -10.51 -15.29
N THR A 66 59.29 -9.80 -14.96
CA THR A 66 58.80 -9.62 -13.59
C THR A 66 58.26 -10.97 -13.08
N PRO A 67 58.63 -11.44 -11.87
CA PRO A 67 58.09 -12.68 -11.33
C PRO A 67 56.57 -12.57 -11.15
N THR A 68 55.85 -13.52 -11.74
CA THR A 68 54.39 -13.63 -11.66
C THR A 68 53.95 -13.82 -10.21
N ALA A 69 53.27 -12.82 -9.63
CA ALA A 69 52.60 -12.98 -8.35
C ALA A 69 51.51 -14.04 -8.47
N THR A 70 51.54 -15.04 -7.58
CA THR A 70 50.50 -16.07 -7.49
C THR A 70 49.18 -15.38 -7.11
N PRO A 71 48.08 -15.57 -7.87
CA PRO A 71 46.81 -14.95 -7.51
C PRO A 71 46.33 -15.51 -6.17
N ARG A 72 46.21 -14.63 -5.18
CA ARG A 72 45.55 -14.94 -3.90
C ARG A 72 44.10 -15.27 -4.19
N ALA A 73 43.66 -16.47 -3.81
CA ALA A 73 42.28 -16.90 -3.98
C ALA A 73 41.32 -15.86 -3.36
N THR A 74 40.38 -15.38 -4.16
CA THR A 74 39.27 -14.53 -3.71
C THR A 74 38.46 -15.32 -2.69
N PRO A 75 38.23 -14.82 -1.46
CA PRO A 75 37.36 -15.50 -0.51
C PRO A 75 35.95 -15.57 -1.10
N THR A 76 35.41 -16.79 -1.19
CA THR A 76 34.02 -17.04 -1.59
C THR A 76 33.09 -16.23 -0.68
N PRO A 77 32.14 -15.45 -1.21
CA PRO A 77 31.17 -14.75 -0.37
C PRO A 77 30.41 -15.78 0.46
N ALA A 78 30.42 -15.60 1.78
CA ALA A 78 29.64 -16.42 2.70
C ALA A 78 28.16 -16.31 2.34
N ALA A 79 27.45 -17.44 2.32
CA ALA A 79 26.02 -17.45 2.06
C ALA A 79 25.30 -16.58 3.09
N THR A 80 24.50 -15.62 2.62
CA THR A 80 23.61 -14.82 3.47
C THR A 80 22.63 -15.77 4.16
N PRO A 81 22.47 -15.72 5.49
CA PRO A 81 21.50 -16.56 6.18
C PRO A 81 20.10 -16.29 5.65
N THR A 82 19.35 -17.35 5.34
CA THR A 82 17.95 -17.25 4.95
C THR A 82 17.13 -16.77 6.16
N PRO A 83 16.32 -15.70 6.03
CA PRO A 83 15.49 -15.25 7.14
C PRO A 83 14.52 -16.35 7.55
N THR A 84 14.48 -16.66 8.85
CA THR A 84 13.47 -17.56 9.42
C THR A 84 12.15 -16.81 9.50
N ALA A 85 11.08 -17.38 8.93
CA ALA A 85 9.75 -16.78 9.00
C ALA A 85 9.29 -16.69 10.47
N THR A 86 8.85 -15.50 10.88
CA THR A 86 8.20 -15.32 12.18
C THR A 86 6.79 -15.91 12.10
N PRO A 87 6.35 -16.72 13.09
CA PRO A 87 4.99 -17.24 13.08
C PRO A 87 3.98 -16.09 13.15
N THR A 88 2.94 -16.18 12.34
CA THR A 88 1.80 -15.24 12.39
C THR A 88 1.11 -15.38 13.75
N PRO A 89 0.83 -14.28 14.48
CA PRO A 89 0.13 -14.35 15.75
C PRO A 89 -1.31 -14.84 15.57
N ALA A 90 -1.91 -15.39 16.63
CA ALA A 90 -3.34 -15.69 16.62
C ALA A 90 -4.16 -14.37 16.62
N PRO A 91 -5.37 -14.34 16.02
CA PRO A 91 -6.26 -13.19 16.13
C PRO A 91 -6.57 -12.84 17.61
N PRO A 92 -6.83 -11.56 17.94
CA PRO A 92 -7.10 -11.19 19.32
C PRO A 92 -8.47 -11.65 19.82
N ASN A 93 -8.64 -11.70 21.14
CA ASN A 93 -9.95 -11.88 21.76
C ASN A 93 -10.85 -10.66 21.49
N ALA A 94 -12.14 -10.90 21.30
CA ALA A 94 -13.09 -9.82 21.06
C ALA A 94 -13.29 -8.95 22.31
N PRO A 95 -13.41 -7.61 22.16
CA PRO A 95 -13.84 -6.75 23.25
C PRO A 95 -15.25 -7.10 23.72
N SER A 96 -15.57 -6.79 24.96
CA SER A 96 -16.90 -7.07 25.55
C SER A 96 -17.43 -5.87 26.34
N ASN A 97 -18.67 -5.96 26.81
CA ASN A 97 -19.32 -4.94 27.63
C ASN A 97 -19.25 -3.52 27.03
N LEU A 98 -19.34 -3.41 25.69
CA LEU A 98 -19.45 -2.12 25.05
C LEU A 98 -20.70 -1.44 25.60
N SER A 99 -20.55 -0.19 26.01
CA SER A 99 -21.59 0.67 26.55
C SER A 99 -21.30 2.12 26.15
N GLY A 100 -22.27 3.00 26.32
CA GLY A 100 -22.05 4.42 26.07
C GLY A 100 -23.11 5.31 26.69
N SER A 101 -22.79 6.60 26.76
CA SER A 101 -23.62 7.64 27.36
C SER A 101 -23.54 8.90 26.51
N ALA A 102 -24.70 9.47 26.16
CA ALA A 102 -24.77 10.79 25.54
C ALA A 102 -24.44 11.86 26.58
N VAL A 103 -23.48 12.72 26.28
CA VAL A 103 -23.04 13.81 27.17
C VAL A 103 -23.44 15.18 26.64
N SER A 104 -23.76 15.28 25.35
CA SER A 104 -24.27 16.48 24.72
C SER A 104 -25.14 16.14 23.50
N ARG A 105 -25.68 17.17 22.86
CA ARG A 105 -26.43 17.05 21.59
C ARG A 105 -25.59 16.47 20.45
N SER A 106 -24.27 16.54 20.55
CA SER A 106 -23.35 16.14 19.49
C SER A 106 -22.24 15.20 19.96
N GLN A 107 -22.36 14.62 21.15
CA GLN A 107 -21.32 13.75 21.72
C GLN A 107 -21.88 12.55 22.49
N ILE A 108 -21.32 11.37 22.20
CA ILE A 108 -21.51 10.12 22.94
C ILE A 108 -20.13 9.60 23.39
N ASN A 109 -20.00 9.31 24.69
CA ASN A 109 -18.81 8.67 25.23
C ASN A 109 -19.04 7.16 25.30
N LEU A 110 -18.08 6.38 24.81
CA LEU A 110 -18.10 4.92 24.76
C LEU A 110 -17.08 4.33 25.74
N LEU A 111 -17.43 3.18 26.30
CA LEU A 111 -16.58 2.38 27.19
C LEU A 111 -16.76 0.90 26.86
N TRP A 112 -15.67 0.14 26.84
CA TRP A 112 -15.69 -1.32 26.66
C TRP A 112 -14.62 -2.00 27.53
N THR A 113 -14.73 -3.31 27.67
CA THR A 113 -13.72 -4.18 28.28
C THR A 113 -12.79 -4.71 27.19
N ASP A 114 -11.50 -4.52 27.41
CA ASP A 114 -10.45 -5.18 26.63
C ASP A 114 -10.23 -6.60 27.17
N ASN A 115 -10.25 -7.58 26.27
CA ASN A 115 -10.02 -8.99 26.59
C ASN A 115 -8.80 -9.55 25.85
N ALA A 116 -8.11 -8.72 25.06
CA ALA A 116 -6.95 -9.08 24.28
C ALA A 116 -5.67 -8.71 25.05
N ASN A 117 -4.59 -9.45 24.75
CA ASN A 117 -3.25 -9.19 25.26
C ASN A 117 -2.20 -9.28 24.14
N ASN A 118 -2.68 -9.30 22.90
CA ASN A 118 -1.93 -9.56 21.68
C ASN A 118 -2.46 -8.73 20.51
N GLU A 119 -3.25 -7.70 20.80
CA GLU A 119 -3.80 -6.75 19.84
C GLU A 119 -2.80 -5.65 19.52
N ASP A 120 -2.75 -5.23 18.26
CA ASP A 120 -2.06 -4.03 17.83
C ASP A 120 -2.96 -2.80 18.01
N GLY A 121 -4.28 -3.01 18.07
CA GLY A 121 -5.26 -1.95 18.28
C GLY A 121 -6.72 -2.38 18.13
N PHE A 122 -7.60 -1.38 18.04
CA PHE A 122 -9.04 -1.57 17.88
C PHE A 122 -9.61 -0.80 16.68
N THR A 123 -10.61 -1.40 16.03
CA THR A 123 -11.46 -0.73 15.04
C THR A 123 -12.83 -0.45 15.66
N LEU A 124 -13.29 0.80 15.58
CA LEU A 124 -14.61 1.23 16.02
C LEU A 124 -15.51 1.55 14.82
N GLN A 125 -16.72 1.01 14.85
CA GLN A 125 -17.75 1.31 13.86
C GLN A 125 -18.97 1.96 14.51
N ARG A 126 -19.63 2.80 13.71
CA ARG A 126 -20.88 3.47 14.04
C ARG A 126 -21.88 3.31 12.90
N ALA A 127 -23.14 3.14 13.22
CA ALA A 127 -24.26 3.33 12.30
C ALA A 127 -25.15 4.48 12.81
N ASP A 128 -25.46 5.45 11.96
CA ASP A 128 -26.51 6.44 12.24
C ASP A 128 -27.85 5.83 11.83
N SER A 129 -28.76 5.71 12.78
CA SER A 129 -30.09 5.11 12.59
C SER A 129 -31.21 6.16 12.64
N GLY A 130 -30.86 7.44 12.69
CA GLY A 130 -31.83 8.55 12.74
C GLY A 130 -32.75 8.42 13.94
N HIS A 131 -34.06 8.51 13.71
CA HIS A 131 -35.05 8.40 14.79
C HIS A 131 -35.47 6.96 15.12
N ASN A 132 -34.82 5.94 14.54
CA ASN A 132 -35.21 4.54 14.71
C ASN A 132 -34.54 3.89 15.93
N GLN A 133 -35.26 3.82 17.04
CA GLN A 133 -34.77 3.20 18.27
C GLN A 133 -34.52 1.69 18.08
N GLY A 134 -33.36 1.22 18.57
CA GLY A 134 -33.03 -0.21 18.63
C GLY A 134 -32.75 -0.86 17.27
N GLN A 135 -32.88 -0.12 16.17
CA GLN A 135 -32.46 -0.56 14.86
C GLN A 135 -31.04 -0.06 14.60
N CYS A 136 -30.18 -0.93 14.08
CA CYS A 136 -28.86 -0.53 13.61
C CYS A 136 -28.86 -0.51 12.09
N GLY A 137 -28.61 0.66 11.52
CA GLY A 137 -28.37 0.82 10.08
C GLY A 137 -27.03 0.24 9.63
N THR A 138 -26.54 0.72 8.49
CA THR A 138 -25.24 0.32 7.93
C THR A 138 -24.10 0.85 8.80
N PHE A 139 -23.27 -0.06 9.34
CA PHE A 139 -22.07 0.29 10.09
C PHE A 139 -20.98 0.85 9.17
N VAL A 140 -20.41 1.99 9.57
CA VAL A 140 -19.26 2.64 8.95
C VAL A 140 -18.13 2.70 9.97
N THR A 141 -16.90 2.47 9.52
CA THR A 141 -15.71 2.63 10.37
C THR A 141 -15.46 4.11 10.65
N ILE A 142 -15.55 4.49 11.92
CA ILE A 142 -15.27 5.86 12.38
C ILE A 142 -13.86 5.98 12.96
N GLN A 143 -13.27 4.88 13.44
CA GLN A 143 -11.87 4.80 13.82
C GLN A 143 -11.28 3.48 13.34
N PRO A 144 -10.36 3.50 12.35
CA PRO A 144 -9.78 2.26 11.83
C PRO A 144 -8.73 1.66 12.77
N SER A 145 -8.02 2.49 13.53
CA SER A 145 -6.89 2.08 14.38
C SER A 145 -6.80 2.95 15.63
N LEU A 146 -7.43 2.49 16.72
CA LEU A 146 -7.17 2.97 18.07
C LEU A 146 -5.99 2.18 18.66
N PRO A 147 -5.12 2.78 19.49
CA PRO A 147 -4.00 2.09 20.11
C PRO A 147 -4.42 0.84 20.90
N ALA A 148 -3.50 -0.13 21.04
CA ALA A 148 -3.67 -1.26 21.95
C ALA A 148 -4.02 -0.79 23.39
N ASN A 149 -4.71 -1.64 24.17
CA ASN A 149 -5.22 -1.31 25.50
C ASN A 149 -6.24 -0.13 25.58
N THR A 150 -6.72 0.40 24.44
CA THR A 150 -7.77 1.43 24.46
C THR A 150 -9.09 0.83 24.92
N THR A 151 -9.73 1.44 25.92
CA THR A 151 -11.02 1.00 26.49
C THR A 151 -12.12 2.04 26.43
N ARG A 152 -11.82 3.24 25.89
CA ARG A 152 -12.74 4.38 25.85
C ARG A 152 -12.61 5.18 24.55
N PHE A 153 -13.71 5.80 24.11
CA PHE A 153 -13.71 6.69 22.95
C PHE A 153 -14.79 7.78 23.08
N ASN A 154 -14.46 9.02 22.68
CA ASN A 154 -15.41 10.13 22.66
C ASN A 154 -15.83 10.38 21.21
N ASP A 155 -17.06 10.00 20.85
CA ASP A 155 -17.59 10.24 19.52
C ASP A 155 -18.28 11.61 19.48
N THR A 156 -17.74 12.53 18.66
CA THR A 156 -18.19 13.93 18.56
C THR A 156 -18.71 14.26 17.16
N GLY A 157 -19.44 15.37 17.03
CA GLY A 157 -19.99 15.82 15.75
C GLY A 157 -21.24 15.06 15.32
N LEU A 158 -21.99 14.55 16.30
CA LEU A 158 -23.24 13.84 16.08
C LEU A 158 -24.40 14.80 15.81
N SER A 159 -25.40 14.31 15.08
CA SER A 159 -26.70 14.96 14.98
C SER A 159 -27.47 14.77 16.28
N ALA A 160 -28.14 15.81 16.74
CA ALA A 160 -29.00 15.76 17.93
C ALA A 160 -30.20 14.83 17.72
N ASN A 161 -30.69 14.22 18.79
CA ASN A 161 -31.86 13.34 18.78
C ASN A 161 -31.82 12.17 17.78
N HIS A 162 -30.62 11.71 17.42
CA HIS A 162 -30.38 10.55 16.57
C HIS A 162 -29.95 9.33 17.41
N TRP A 163 -30.38 8.16 17.00
CA TRP A 163 -29.93 6.87 17.50
C TRP A 163 -28.68 6.43 16.75
N TYR A 164 -27.63 6.14 17.50
CA TYR A 164 -26.37 5.63 16.99
C TYR A 164 -26.12 4.23 17.52
N CYS A 165 -25.80 3.31 16.61
CA CYS A 165 -25.31 1.99 16.99
C CYS A 165 -23.79 1.93 16.94
N TYR A 166 -23.17 1.26 17.91
CA TYR A 166 -21.73 1.09 17.99
C TYR A 166 -21.35 -0.37 18.15
N ARG A 167 -20.20 -0.73 17.60
CA ARG A 167 -19.50 -2.00 17.85
C ARG A 167 -17.99 -1.80 17.69
N VAL A 168 -17.21 -2.53 18.46
CA VAL A 168 -15.74 -2.46 18.46
C VAL A 168 -15.16 -3.86 18.28
N ARG A 169 -14.01 -3.96 17.62
CA ARG A 169 -13.23 -5.21 17.54
C ARG A 169 -11.75 -4.90 17.71
N ALA A 170 -10.99 -5.88 18.18
CA ALA A 170 -9.53 -5.83 18.23
C ALA A 170 -8.94 -6.35 16.90
N PHE A 171 -7.71 -5.96 16.58
CA PHE A 171 -6.96 -6.49 15.44
C PHE A 171 -5.48 -6.64 15.77
N ASN A 172 -4.80 -7.53 15.05
CA ASN A 172 -3.35 -7.61 14.98
C ASN A 172 -2.90 -8.11 13.60
N GLY A 173 -1.59 -8.33 13.41
CA GLY A 173 -1.03 -8.95 12.20
C GLY A 173 -1.57 -10.36 11.87
N GLY A 174 -2.23 -11.02 12.81
CA GLY A 174 -2.89 -12.32 12.65
C GLY A 174 -4.35 -12.23 12.19
N GLY A 175 -4.97 -11.05 12.25
CA GLY A 175 -6.32 -10.81 11.79
C GLY A 175 -7.15 -9.98 12.76
N ASN A 176 -8.47 -10.01 12.56
CA ASN A 176 -9.43 -9.30 13.40
C ASN A 176 -10.10 -10.27 14.37
N SER A 177 -10.44 -9.79 15.56
CA SER A 177 -11.37 -10.48 16.45
C SER A 177 -12.80 -10.44 15.87
N SER A 178 -13.70 -11.23 16.47
CA SER A 178 -15.15 -10.96 16.38
C SER A 178 -15.47 -9.57 16.91
N TRP A 179 -16.62 -9.03 16.53
CA TRP A 179 -17.14 -7.78 17.10
C TRP A 179 -17.60 -7.98 18.56
N SER A 180 -17.57 -6.91 19.35
CA SER A 180 -18.24 -6.81 20.64
C SER A 180 -19.76 -6.94 20.51
N ASN A 181 -20.46 -6.91 21.65
CA ASN A 181 -21.88 -6.57 21.64
C ASN A 181 -22.10 -5.22 20.95
N SER A 182 -23.24 -5.09 20.27
CA SER A 182 -23.69 -3.80 19.74
C SER A 182 -24.49 -3.05 20.79
N VAL A 183 -24.36 -1.72 20.82
CA VAL A 183 -25.19 -0.85 21.66
C VAL A 183 -25.85 0.23 20.82
N SER A 184 -27.08 0.61 21.17
CA SER A 184 -27.84 1.70 20.54
C SER A 184 -28.05 2.81 21.57
N ILE A 185 -27.54 4.01 21.27
CA ILE A 185 -27.55 5.16 22.18
C ILE A 185 -28.10 6.36 21.42
N ARG A 186 -29.00 7.12 22.05
CA ARG A 186 -29.55 8.35 21.48
C ARG A 186 -28.73 9.55 21.93
N SER A 187 -28.32 10.42 21.01
CA SER A 187 -27.78 11.74 21.35
C SER A 187 -28.86 12.64 21.98
N HIS A 188 -28.46 13.64 22.77
CA HIS A 188 -29.40 14.60 23.37
C HIS A 188 -30.11 15.48 22.33
#